data_AF-A0ABD0LWF3-F1
#
_entry.id   AF-A0ABD0LWF3-F1
#
_cell.length_a   1.000
_cell.length_b   1.000
_cell.length_c   1.000
_cell.angle_alpha   90.00
_cell.angle_beta   90.00
_cell.angle_gamma   90.00
#
_symmetry.space_group_name_H-M   'P 1'
#
loop_
_entity.id
_entity.type
_entity.pdbx_description
1 polymer ?
#
loop_
_entity_poly.entity_id
_entity_poly.type
_entity_poly.pdbx_seq_one_letter_code
_entity_poly.pdbx_strand_id
1 'polypeptide(L)'
;MLDFFAHTHKHRLEREARKKSEKTKKEETLVNIEEVRSDQKERTVEAPREQPGSRRTAEMRLLYGKGAAMIHGMETALQMNFDRNLDVRQPKPWPNMPFKVIFDR
;
A
#
# COMPACT_ATOMS: atom_id res chain seq x y z
N MET A 1 49.29 -0.05 -17.29
CA MET A 1 47.99 0.01 -18.01
C MET A 1 47.21 -1.31 -17.83
N LEU A 2 47.87 -2.47 -17.96
CA LEU A 2 47.27 -3.78 -17.71
C LEU A 2 46.74 -3.95 -16.27
N ASP A 3 47.48 -3.46 -15.27
CA ASP A 3 47.08 -3.55 -13.86
C ASP A 3 45.79 -2.79 -13.55
N PHE A 4 45.57 -1.66 -14.22
CA PHE A 4 44.34 -0.89 -14.10
C PHE A 4 43.16 -1.72 -14.60
N PHE A 5 43.24 -2.30 -15.80
CA PHE A 5 42.18 -3.14 -16.34
C PHE A 5 41.89 -4.37 -15.48
N ALA A 6 42.92 -5.02 -14.94
CA ALA A 6 42.76 -6.14 -14.02
C ALA A 6 42.04 -5.72 -12.73
N HIS A 7 42.37 -4.55 -12.19
CA HIS A 7 41.71 -4.00 -11.00
C HIS A 7 40.24 -3.65 -11.30
N THR A 8 39.97 -2.95 -12.40
CA THR A 8 38.60 -2.57 -12.81
C THR A 8 37.74 -3.81 -13.06
N HIS A 9 38.30 -4.87 -13.63
CA HIS A 9 37.59 -6.13 -13.85
C HIS A 9 37.20 -6.81 -12.53
N LYS A 10 38.09 -6.85 -11.54
CA LYS A 10 37.79 -7.39 -10.20
C LYS A 10 36.65 -6.64 -9.52
N HIS A 11 36.71 -5.30 -9.50
CA HIS A 11 35.65 -4.45 -8.92
C HIS A 11 34.30 -4.63 -9.61
N ARG A 12 34.30 -4.86 -10.92
CA ARG A 12 33.08 -5.14 -11.68
C ARG A 12 32.48 -6.49 -11.27
N LEU A 13 33.27 -7.54 -11.16
CA LEU A 13 32.80 -8.86 -10.72
C LEU A 13 32.25 -8.83 -9.29
N GLU A 14 32.93 -8.14 -8.38
CA GLU A 14 32.49 -8.00 -6.99
C GLU A 14 31.14 -7.28 -6.86
N ARG A 15 30.95 -6.21 -7.65
CA ARG A 15 29.68 -5.48 -7.71
C ARG A 15 28.54 -6.35 -8.23
N GLU A 16 28.78 -7.15 -9.27
CA GLU A 16 27.77 -8.05 -9.84
C GLU A 16 27.40 -9.17 -8.86
N ALA A 17 28.38 -9.72 -8.12
CA ALA A 17 28.12 -10.72 -7.08
C ALA A 17 27.24 -10.15 -5.95
N ARG A 18 27.53 -8.92 -5.49
CA ARG A 18 26.74 -8.23 -4.46
C ARG A 18 25.31 -7.94 -4.92
N LYS A 19 25.13 -7.50 -6.16
CA LYS A 19 23.78 -7.28 -6.73
C LYS A 19 22.97 -8.57 -6.82
N LYS A 20 23.60 -9.70 -7.16
CA LYS A 20 22.90 -10.99 -7.22
C LYS A 20 22.41 -11.44 -5.85
N SER A 21 23.25 -11.36 -4.81
CA SER A 21 22.85 -11.74 -3.46
C SER A 21 21.81 -10.81 -2.83
N GLU A 22 21.83 -9.52 -3.17
CA GLU A 22 20.80 -8.57 -2.76
C GLU A 22 19.46 -8.81 -3.48
N LYS A 23 19.47 -9.24 -4.74
CA LYS A 23 18.25 -9.59 -5.49
C LYS A 23 17.57 -10.85 -4.92
N THR A 24 18.33 -11.91 -4.68
CA THR A 24 17.77 -13.15 -4.12
C THR A 24 17.14 -12.93 -2.74
N LYS A 25 17.80 -12.15 -1.86
CA LYS A 25 17.24 -11.78 -0.55
C LYS A 25 15.96 -10.96 -0.64
N LYS A 26 15.86 -10.07 -1.66
CA LYS A 26 14.63 -9.29 -1.89
C LYS A 26 13.52 -10.19 -2.40
N GLU A 27 13.79 -11.09 -3.34
CA GLU A 27 12.80 -12.04 -3.86
C GLU A 27 12.22 -12.95 -2.75
N GLU A 28 13.02 -13.36 -1.77
CA GLU A 28 12.56 -14.16 -0.61
C GLU A 28 11.69 -13.37 0.39
N THR A 29 11.82 -12.04 0.44
CA THR A 29 11.10 -11.17 1.39
C THR A 29 9.92 -10.41 0.79
N LEU A 30 9.75 -10.47 -0.53
CA LEU A 30 8.65 -9.82 -1.24
C LEU A 30 7.43 -10.75 -1.24
N VAL A 31 6.35 -10.30 -0.61
CA VAL A 31 5.04 -10.97 -0.71
C VAL A 31 4.42 -10.61 -2.06
N ASN A 32 3.93 -11.61 -2.79
CA ASN A 32 3.26 -11.39 -4.07
C ASN A 32 1.92 -10.66 -3.84
N ILE A 33 1.82 -9.41 -4.30
CA ILE A 33 0.66 -8.52 -4.08
C ILE A 33 -0.64 -9.15 -4.65
N GLU A 34 -0.53 -9.99 -5.68
CA GLU A 34 -1.67 -10.68 -6.27
C GLU A 34 -2.25 -11.77 -5.34
N GLU A 35 -1.41 -12.39 -4.50
CA GLU A 35 -1.84 -13.38 -3.49
C GLU A 35 -2.42 -12.70 -2.25
N VAL A 36 -2.12 -11.43 -1.99
CA VAL A 36 -2.69 -10.62 -0.89
C VAL A 36 -4.02 -9.97 -1.30
N ARG A 37 -4.82 -10.63 -2.15
CA ARG A 37 -6.23 -10.28 -2.31
C ARG A 37 -7.01 -10.90 -1.16
N SER A 38 -6.89 -10.30 0.02
CA SER A 38 -7.73 -10.57 1.18
C SER A 38 -9.21 -10.49 0.79
N ASP A 39 -9.93 -11.61 0.87
CA ASP A 39 -11.40 -11.73 0.94
C ASP A 39 -12.21 -10.69 0.15
N GLN A 40 -11.84 -10.44 -1.11
CA GLN A 40 -12.68 -9.62 -1.98
C GLN A 40 -13.89 -10.45 -2.40
N LYS A 41 -14.98 -10.33 -1.64
CA LYS A 41 -16.27 -10.90 -1.97
C LYS A 41 -16.67 -10.46 -3.39
N GLU A 42 -17.04 -11.43 -4.23
CA GLU A 42 -17.42 -11.16 -5.62
C GLU A 42 -18.52 -10.10 -5.70
N ARG A 43 -18.37 -9.16 -6.64
CA ARG A 43 -19.28 -8.03 -6.80
C ARG A 43 -20.65 -8.55 -7.27
N THR A 44 -21.63 -8.56 -6.37
CA THR A 44 -22.99 -9.02 -6.65
C THR A 44 -23.92 -7.85 -7.02
N VAL A 45 -24.88 -8.08 -7.91
CA VAL A 45 -25.95 -7.11 -8.28
C VAL A 45 -27.16 -7.21 -7.33
N GLU A 46 -27.20 -8.24 -6.48
CA GLU A 46 -28.25 -8.43 -5.49
C GLU A 46 -28.25 -7.32 -4.43
N ALA A 47 -29.45 -6.96 -3.96
CA ALA A 47 -29.58 -6.01 -2.87
C ALA A 47 -28.92 -6.55 -1.58
N PRO A 48 -28.25 -5.68 -0.79
CA PRO A 48 -27.70 -6.09 0.49
C PRO A 48 -28.78 -6.71 1.40
N ARG A 49 -28.54 -7.93 1.88
CA ARG A 49 -29.45 -8.64 2.79
C ARG A 49 -29.57 -7.94 4.15
N GLU A 50 -28.55 -7.18 4.52
CA GLU A 50 -28.48 -6.45 5.77
C GLU A 50 -28.30 -4.96 5.47
N GLN A 51 -28.96 -4.10 6.25
CA GLN A 51 -28.76 -2.66 6.15
C GLN A 51 -27.31 -2.33 6.53
N PRO A 52 -26.54 -1.67 5.65
CA PRO A 52 -25.17 -1.29 5.98
C PRO A 52 -25.16 -0.40 7.23
N GLY A 53 -24.37 -0.79 8.23
CA GLY A 53 -24.23 -0.05 9.49
C GLY A 53 -25.21 -0.42 10.60
N SER A 54 -26.17 -1.34 10.40
CA SER A 54 -27.07 -1.86 11.44
C SER A 54 -26.27 -2.43 12.62
N ARG A 55 -25.31 -3.31 12.34
CA ARG A 55 -24.41 -3.94 13.31
C ARG A 55 -23.60 -2.92 14.09
N ARG A 56 -22.93 -2.02 13.38
CA ARG A 56 -22.14 -0.95 14.01
C ARG A 56 -22.99 -0.10 14.95
N THR A 57 -24.23 0.22 14.56
CA THR A 57 -25.15 1.00 15.41
C THR A 57 -25.57 0.23 16.66
N ALA A 58 -25.83 -1.08 16.54
CA ALA A 58 -26.14 -1.94 17.68
C ALA A 58 -24.95 -2.06 18.65
N GLU A 59 -23.75 -2.24 18.12
CA GLU A 59 -22.50 -2.29 18.90
C GLU A 59 -22.22 -0.95 19.60
N MET A 60 -22.40 0.18 18.92
CA MET A 60 -22.26 1.50 19.54
C MET A 60 -23.26 1.72 20.67
N ARG A 61 -24.50 1.26 20.52
CA ARG A 61 -25.50 1.32 21.59
C ARG A 61 -25.12 0.41 22.77
N LEU A 62 -24.54 -0.76 22.51
CA LEU A 62 -24.07 -1.67 23.54
C LEU A 62 -22.89 -1.07 24.34
N LEU A 63 -21.94 -0.44 23.65
CA LEU A 63 -20.72 0.12 24.25
C LEU A 63 -20.95 1.44 24.97
N TYR A 64 -21.71 2.36 24.35
CA TYR A 64 -21.82 3.75 24.79
C TYR A 64 -23.22 4.13 25.28
N GLY A 65 -24.20 3.21 25.21
CA GLY A 65 -25.55 3.43 25.71
C GLY A 65 -26.21 4.69 25.13
N LYS A 66 -26.72 5.55 26.01
CA LYS A 66 -27.37 6.81 25.64
C LYS A 66 -26.40 7.80 24.96
N GLY A 67 -25.10 7.69 25.22
CA GLY A 67 -24.06 8.53 24.63
C GLY A 67 -23.65 8.12 23.21
N ALA A 68 -24.15 7.01 22.68
CA ALA A 68 -23.74 6.47 21.39
C ALA A 68 -23.86 7.48 20.24
N ALA A 69 -24.96 8.22 20.17
CA ALA A 69 -25.17 9.22 19.12
C ALA A 69 -24.17 10.39 19.22
N MET A 70 -23.83 10.81 20.44
CA MET A 70 -22.87 11.90 20.67
C MET A 70 -21.46 11.47 20.24
N ILE A 71 -21.01 10.29 20.67
CA ILE A 71 -19.69 9.76 20.32
C ILE A 71 -19.59 9.52 18.81
N HIS A 72 -20.63 8.94 18.20
CA HIS A 72 -20.66 8.73 16.76
C HIS A 72 -20.58 10.05 15.97
N GLY A 73 -21.26 11.10 16.45
CA GLY A 73 -21.16 12.44 15.87
C GLY A 73 -19.74 13.02 15.98
N MET A 74 -19.08 12.85 17.12
CA MET A 74 -17.70 13.29 17.33
C MET A 74 -16.71 12.56 16.42
N GLU A 75 -16.81 11.23 16.33
CA GLU A 75 -15.99 10.40 15.45
C GLU A 75 -16.17 10.82 13.98
N THR A 76 -17.41 11.06 13.56
CA THR A 76 -17.73 11.51 12.21
C THR A 76 -17.11 12.89 11.93
N ALA A 77 -17.20 13.82 12.88
CA ALA A 77 -16.58 15.14 12.73
C ALA A 77 -15.04 15.05 12.61
N LEU A 78 -14.40 14.14 13.35
CA LEU A 78 -12.95 13.89 13.23
C LEU A 78 -12.61 13.31 11.85
N GLN A 79 -13.35 12.31 11.39
CA GLN A 79 -13.14 11.70 10.08
C GLN A 79 -13.34 12.72 8.95
N MET A 80 -14.39 13.54 9.01
CA MET A 80 -14.62 14.61 8.02
C MET A 80 -13.47 15.62 7.96
N ASN A 81 -12.91 15.98 9.12
CA ASN A 81 -11.74 16.87 9.16
C ASN A 81 -10.49 16.21 8.58
N PHE A 82 -10.32 14.92 8.81
CA PHE A 82 -9.24 14.14 8.21
C PHE A 82 -9.40 14.07 6.70
N ASP A 83 -10.56 13.63 6.21
CA ASP A 83 -10.87 13.51 4.78
C ASP A 83 -10.72 14.85 4.04
N ARG A 84 -11.13 15.95 4.68
CA ARG A 84 -10.95 17.31 4.13
C ARG A 84 -9.48 17.67 3.91
N ASN A 85 -8.60 17.22 4.80
CA ASN A 85 -7.19 17.62 4.81
C ASN A 85 -6.25 16.57 4.21
N LEU A 86 -6.75 15.35 3.96
CA LEU A 86 -5.98 14.21 3.46
C LEU A 86 -5.22 14.57 2.17
N ASP A 87 -5.86 15.35 1.30
CA ASP A 87 -5.44 15.51 -0.09
C ASP A 87 -5.28 16.97 -0.53
N VAL A 88 -5.16 17.91 0.40
CA VAL A 88 -5.04 19.35 0.07
C VAL A 88 -3.86 19.63 -0.87
N ARG A 89 -2.83 18.78 -0.87
CA ARG A 89 -1.63 18.97 -1.70
C ARG A 89 -1.44 17.93 -2.81
N GLN A 90 -2.20 16.82 -2.82
CA GLN A 90 -2.02 15.64 -3.68
C GLN A 90 -0.61 15.54 -4.30
N PRO A 91 0.46 15.40 -3.50
CA PRO A 91 1.80 15.39 -4.04
C PRO A 91 1.92 14.21 -5.01
N LYS A 92 2.33 14.47 -6.24
CA LYS A 92 2.52 13.41 -7.25
C LYS A 92 3.44 12.34 -6.65
N PRO A 93 3.04 11.06 -6.65
CA PRO A 93 3.87 10.01 -6.09
C PRO A 93 5.24 10.01 -6.79
N TRP A 94 6.29 9.94 -5.99
CA TRP A 94 7.64 9.87 -6.51
C TRP A 94 7.89 8.48 -7.11
N PRO A 95 8.57 8.36 -8.26
CA PRO A 95 9.17 9.41 -9.07
C PRO A 95 8.18 10.00 -10.10
N ASN A 96 7.97 11.31 -10.06
CA ASN A 96 7.33 12.06 -11.13
C ASN A 96 8.34 12.34 -12.27
N MET A 97 9.07 11.29 -12.67
CA MET A 97 10.08 11.34 -13.73
C MET A 97 9.53 10.54 -14.91
N PRO A 98 9.50 11.09 -16.14
CA PRO A 98 9.03 10.35 -17.30
C PRO A 98 10.01 9.19 -17.58
N PHE A 99 9.66 7.99 -17.12
CA PHE A 99 10.40 6.78 -17.47
C PHE A 99 10.13 6.47 -18.94
N LYS A 100 11.17 6.59 -19.78
CA LYS A 100 11.16 5.96 -21.10
C LYS A 100 11.38 4.46 -20.89
N VAL A 101 10.30 3.70 -20.87
CA VAL A 101 10.39 2.23 -20.90
C VAL A 101 10.66 1.85 -22.36
N ILE A 102 11.92 1.54 -22.67
CA ILE A 102 12.30 0.94 -23.95
C ILE A 102 12.13 -0.57 -23.75
N PHE A 103 11.13 -1.15 -24.41
CA PHE A 103 11.02 -2.60 -24.51
C PHE A 103 11.92 -3.03 -25.68
N ASP A 104 13.00 -3.72 -25.38
CA ASP A 104 13.79 -4.42 -26.39
C ASP A 104 13.01 -5.67 -26.83
N ARG A 105 12.89 -5.88 -28.15
CA ARG A 105 12.15 -6.98 -28.75
C ARG A 105 13.04 -8.21 -28.90
#